data_AF-G0R9L9-F1
#
_entry.id   AF-G0R9L9-F1
#
_cell.length_a   1.000
_cell.length_b   1.000
_cell.length_c   1.000
_cell.angle_alpha   90.00
_cell.angle_beta   90.00
_cell.angle_gamma   90.00
#
_symmetry.space_group_name_H-M   'P 1'
#
loop_
_entity.id
_entity.type
_entity.pdbx_description
1 polymer ?
#
loop_
_entity_poly.entity_id
_entity_poly.type
_entity_poly.pdbx_seq_one_letter_code
_entity_poly.pdbx_strand_id
1 'polypeptide(L)'
;MDPFQSHSIRAFALFFGPMLLPKAISYYRSVRSAPGRHGLSVQPVPPTIRVAIFMLSFFAFLLVVKTLPFASPENVFAKTQSRLQIPVDVLFTRIAALRPDNVYTPWDHALRSKFVNLESRLLYFQYGPEVLAECIFCTADEPKSYFYYALPSLLWPHIGNLVVLAIATSPSVTGKYGSQWRGLATICSGVLAAIEIYLVHSYNYQANARALRLHEIDFFYWTMRNYRFVALAALDAAVAYVLYLSATNRAFVQPPSPAERIEQVNRALVAARSKVNAVGIVKNTIMRDEDLRSRSQAYWQHEVRIMGEVMEEREVIDGVNDALSNRIDIQNITRDAETYTHNVLRPVLEE
;
A
#
# COMPACT_ATOMS: atom_id res chain seq x y z
N MET A 1 29.51 11.25 -7.39
CA MET A 1 28.55 11.63 -6.34
C MET A 1 28.85 13.06 -5.98
N ASP A 2 28.13 13.99 -6.59
CA ASP A 2 28.49 15.40 -6.61
C ASP A 2 28.15 16.13 -5.30
N PRO A 3 29.04 17.00 -4.80
CA PRO A 3 28.81 17.81 -3.60
C PRO A 3 27.62 18.79 -3.74
N PHE A 4 27.12 19.02 -4.96
CA PHE A 4 26.01 19.94 -5.25
C PHE A 4 24.66 19.48 -4.66
N GLN A 5 24.43 18.17 -4.54
CA GLN A 5 23.14 17.63 -4.08
C GLN A 5 22.88 17.85 -2.57
N SER A 6 23.94 17.90 -1.76
CA SER A 6 23.82 18.08 -0.31
C SER A 6 23.40 19.50 0.10
N HIS A 7 23.70 20.52 -0.69
CA HIS A 7 23.37 21.92 -0.38
C HIS A 7 21.89 22.21 -0.60
N SER A 8 21.30 21.67 -1.67
CA SER A 8 19.87 21.85 -1.97
C SER A 8 18.96 21.16 -0.95
N ILE A 9 19.32 19.95 -0.48
CA ILE A 9 18.53 19.21 0.52
C ILE A 9 18.61 19.92 1.88
N ARG A 10 19.79 20.43 2.26
CA ARG A 10 19.95 21.22 3.50
C ARG A 10 19.16 22.52 3.45
N ALA A 11 19.19 23.24 2.32
CA ALA A 11 18.41 24.47 2.14
C ALA A 11 16.90 24.21 2.21
N PHE A 12 16.42 23.14 1.56
CA PHE A 12 15.01 22.74 1.61
C PHE A 12 14.60 22.33 3.04
N ALA A 13 15.42 21.56 3.74
CA ALA A 13 15.17 21.14 5.11
C ALA A 13 15.20 22.31 6.11
N LEU A 14 16.10 23.29 5.94
CA LEU A 14 16.15 24.48 6.78
C LEU A 14 14.96 25.41 6.55
N PHE A 15 14.53 25.57 5.31
CA PHE A 15 13.44 26.48 4.97
C PHE A 15 12.06 25.89 5.26
N PHE A 16 11.82 24.65 4.82
CA PHE A 16 10.51 23.99 4.98
C PHE A 16 10.40 23.14 6.25
N GLY A 17 11.52 22.76 6.88
CA GLY A 17 11.52 21.95 8.10
C GLY A 17 10.65 22.51 9.22
N PRO A 18 10.80 23.79 9.62
CA PRO A 18 9.99 24.37 10.70
C PRO A 18 8.48 24.41 10.40
N MET A 19 8.08 24.45 9.13
CA MET A 19 6.67 24.53 8.71
C MET A 19 6.05 23.14 8.45
N LEU A 20 6.82 22.22 7.86
CA LEU A 20 6.36 20.88 7.50
C LEU A 20 6.46 19.88 8.65
N LEU A 21 7.51 19.98 9.48
CA LEU A 21 7.74 19.04 10.58
C LEU A 21 6.59 19.01 11.61
N PRO A 22 6.07 20.14 12.13
CA PRO A 22 4.94 20.10 13.06
C PRO A 22 3.66 19.57 12.42
N LYS A 23 3.41 19.86 11.13
CA LYS A 23 2.28 19.30 10.38
C LYS A 23 2.41 17.79 10.18
N ALA A 24 3.61 17.32 9.85
CA ALA A 24 3.90 15.89 9.69
C ALA A 24 3.75 15.14 11.02
N ILE A 25 4.23 15.71 12.13
CA ILE A 25 4.06 15.13 13.48
C ILE A 25 2.58 15.09 13.86
N SER A 26 1.84 16.18 13.62
CA SER A 26 0.40 16.24 13.91
C SER A 26 -0.38 15.22 13.07
N TYR A 27 -0.07 15.10 11.78
CA TYR A 27 -0.66 14.10 10.89
C TYR A 27 -0.33 12.67 11.32
N TYR A 28 0.92 12.39 11.66
CA TYR A 28 1.32 11.08 12.17
C TYR A 28 0.56 10.72 13.46
N ARG A 29 0.45 11.66 14.41
CA ARG A 29 -0.30 11.47 15.66
C ARG A 29 -1.79 11.26 15.40
N SER A 30 -2.39 11.98 14.46
CA SER A 30 -3.82 11.82 14.13
C SER A 30 -4.09 10.46 13.48
N VAL A 31 -3.22 10.02 12.57
CA VAL A 31 -3.30 8.71 11.90
C VAL A 31 -3.11 7.57 12.90
N ARG A 32 -2.13 7.68 13.82
CA ARG A 32 -1.85 6.64 14.84
C ARG A 32 -2.94 6.54 15.90
N SER A 33 -3.59 7.65 16.26
CA SER A 33 -4.67 7.68 17.26
C SER A 33 -6.06 7.40 16.68
N ALA A 34 -6.22 7.38 15.35
CA ALA A 34 -7.49 7.13 14.67
C ALA A 34 -8.19 5.80 15.07
N PRO A 35 -7.48 4.66 15.26
CA PRO A 35 -8.13 3.41 15.68
C PRO A 35 -8.80 3.54 17.05
N GLY A 36 -8.09 4.13 18.03
CA GLY A 36 -8.60 4.34 19.39
C GLY A 36 -9.78 5.29 19.44
N ARG A 37 -9.78 6.35 18.62
CA ARG A 37 -10.91 7.30 18.51
C ARG A 37 -12.21 6.65 18.01
N HIS A 38 -12.10 5.57 17.24
CA HIS A 38 -13.24 4.86 16.67
C HIS A 38 -13.55 3.55 17.40
N GLY A 39 -12.88 3.26 18.53
CA GLY A 39 -13.07 2.03 19.29
C GLY A 39 -12.69 0.76 18.50
N LEU A 40 -11.79 0.89 17.51
CA LEU A 40 -11.40 -0.22 16.64
C LEU A 40 -10.11 -0.87 17.15
N SER A 41 -10.15 -2.19 17.30
CA SER A 41 -9.00 -3.00 17.68
C SER A 41 -8.16 -3.41 16.46
N VAL A 42 -6.89 -3.72 16.72
CA VAL A 42 -5.98 -4.28 15.71
C VAL A 42 -6.49 -5.66 15.32
N GLN A 43 -6.65 -5.87 14.01
CA GLN A 43 -7.17 -7.13 13.46
C GLN A 43 -6.13 -7.81 12.55
N PRO A 44 -6.21 -9.15 12.37
CA PRO A 44 -5.39 -9.84 11.38
C PRO A 44 -5.74 -9.39 9.96
N VAL A 45 -4.79 -9.53 9.03
CA VAL A 45 -4.99 -9.16 7.62
C VAL A 45 -6.06 -10.06 6.98
N PRO A 46 -7.17 -9.48 6.44
CA PRO A 46 -8.17 -10.22 5.69
C PRO A 46 -7.56 -10.99 4.50
N PRO A 47 -8.11 -12.17 4.15
CA PRO A 47 -7.50 -13.05 3.15
C PRO A 47 -7.36 -12.41 1.76
N THR A 48 -8.37 -11.66 1.31
CA THR A 48 -8.33 -10.96 0.01
C THR A 48 -7.24 -9.89 -0.05
N ILE A 49 -7.03 -9.17 1.05
CA ILE A 49 -5.98 -8.14 1.16
C ILE A 49 -4.60 -8.79 1.23
N ARG A 50 -4.48 -9.97 1.85
CA ARG A 50 -3.24 -10.74 1.83
C ARG A 50 -2.82 -11.12 0.42
N VAL A 51 -3.77 -11.54 -0.42
CA VAL A 51 -3.53 -11.83 -1.85
C VAL A 51 -3.08 -10.56 -2.59
N ALA A 52 -3.74 -9.43 -2.37
CA ALA A 52 -3.36 -8.16 -2.99
C ALA A 52 -1.95 -7.69 -2.57
N ILE A 53 -1.62 -7.78 -1.27
CA ILE A 53 -0.28 -7.45 -0.75
C ILE A 53 0.76 -8.39 -1.35
N PHE A 54 0.49 -9.69 -1.40
CA PHE A 54 1.40 -10.66 -1.99
C PHE A 54 1.63 -10.35 -3.48
N MET A 55 0.56 -10.08 -4.23
CA MET A 55 0.64 -9.74 -5.65
C MET A 55 1.48 -8.47 -5.89
N LEU A 56 1.24 -7.39 -5.14
CA LEU A 56 2.03 -6.16 -5.24
C LEU A 56 3.48 -6.36 -4.84
N SER A 57 3.73 -7.10 -3.76
CA SER A 57 5.09 -7.40 -3.28
C SER A 57 5.85 -8.27 -4.29
N PHE A 58 5.17 -9.25 -4.89
CA PHE A 58 5.73 -10.10 -5.92
C PHE A 58 6.03 -9.31 -7.19
N PHE A 59 5.13 -8.42 -7.63
CA PHE A 59 5.38 -7.57 -8.79
C PHE A 59 6.53 -6.58 -8.54
N ALA A 60 6.57 -5.94 -7.36
CA ALA A 60 7.70 -5.12 -6.93
C ALA A 60 9.02 -5.91 -6.96
N PHE A 61 9.03 -7.15 -6.47
CA PHE A 61 10.19 -8.03 -6.55
C PHE A 61 10.61 -8.30 -7.99
N LEU A 62 9.68 -8.62 -8.90
CA LEU A 62 9.99 -8.84 -10.32
C LEU A 62 10.58 -7.58 -10.98
N LEU A 63 10.06 -6.39 -10.66
CA LEU A 63 10.61 -5.12 -11.14
C LEU A 63 12.04 -4.91 -10.64
N VAL A 64 12.32 -5.21 -9.37
CA VAL A 64 13.70 -5.16 -8.83
C VAL A 64 14.60 -6.18 -9.55
N VAL A 65 14.13 -7.40 -9.81
CA VAL A 65 14.87 -8.41 -10.59
C VAL A 65 15.21 -7.89 -11.99
N LYS A 66 14.33 -7.11 -12.63
CA LYS A 66 14.60 -6.49 -13.94
C LYS A 66 15.73 -5.45 -13.93
N THR A 67 16.16 -4.97 -12.77
CA THR A 67 17.33 -4.08 -12.64
C THR A 67 18.66 -4.83 -12.68
N LEU A 68 18.63 -6.17 -12.54
CA LEU A 68 19.84 -6.97 -12.51
C LEU A 68 20.53 -7.02 -13.88
N PRO A 69 21.87 -7.13 -13.94
CA PRO A 69 22.62 -7.06 -15.19
C PRO A 69 22.19 -8.08 -16.25
N PHE A 70 21.81 -9.30 -15.85
CA PHE A 70 21.37 -10.35 -16.78
C PHE A 70 20.03 -10.04 -17.45
N ALA A 71 19.20 -9.20 -16.82
CA ALA A 71 17.91 -8.79 -17.35
C ALA A 71 18.00 -7.48 -18.14
N SER A 72 19.19 -6.88 -18.22
CA SER A 72 19.46 -5.62 -18.90
C SER A 72 19.92 -5.89 -20.33
N PRO A 73 19.47 -5.10 -21.33
CA PRO A 73 19.93 -5.24 -22.70
C PRO A 73 21.44 -4.96 -22.80
N GLU A 74 22.11 -5.67 -23.70
CA GLU A 74 23.55 -5.57 -23.86
C GLU A 74 23.99 -4.17 -24.31
N ASN A 75 24.98 -3.62 -23.60
CA ASN A 75 25.66 -2.41 -24.02
C ASN A 75 26.93 -2.77 -24.79
N VAL A 76 26.95 -2.47 -26.08
CA VAL A 76 28.04 -2.84 -27.01
C VAL A 76 29.37 -2.18 -26.63
N PHE A 77 29.35 -0.91 -26.18
CA PHE A 77 30.55 -0.18 -25.79
C PHE A 77 31.12 -0.69 -24.47
N ALA A 78 30.26 -0.98 -23.50
CA ALA A 78 30.67 -1.57 -22.23
C ALA A 78 31.16 -3.01 -22.41
N LYS A 79 30.50 -3.81 -23.24
CA LYS A 79 30.89 -5.20 -23.50
C LYS A 79 32.25 -5.30 -24.17
N THR A 80 32.51 -4.46 -25.17
CA THR A 80 33.77 -4.46 -25.93
C THR A 80 34.86 -3.58 -25.31
N GLN A 81 34.58 -2.91 -24.18
CA GLN A 81 35.46 -1.95 -23.54
C GLN A 81 35.98 -0.87 -24.51
N SER A 82 35.08 -0.35 -25.35
CA SER A 82 35.42 0.55 -26.45
C SER A 82 35.01 2.00 -26.15
N ARG A 83 35.89 2.96 -26.47
CA ARG A 83 35.55 4.40 -26.43
C ARG A 83 34.53 4.78 -27.51
N LEU A 84 33.86 5.92 -27.33
CA LEU A 84 32.83 6.39 -28.26
C LEU A 84 33.38 6.66 -29.68
N GLN A 85 34.60 7.15 -29.83
CA GLN A 85 35.21 7.51 -31.12
C GLN A 85 35.81 6.32 -31.89
N ILE A 86 35.61 5.08 -31.42
CA ILE A 86 36.13 3.88 -32.11
C ILE A 86 35.58 3.78 -33.55
N PRO A 87 36.35 3.35 -34.56
CA PRO A 87 35.78 3.06 -35.88
C PRO A 87 34.70 1.98 -35.80
N VAL A 88 33.62 2.11 -36.58
CA VAL A 88 32.46 1.19 -36.55
C VAL A 88 32.91 -0.24 -36.82
N ASP A 89 33.72 -0.44 -37.86
CA ASP A 89 34.17 -1.78 -38.25
C ASP A 89 35.01 -2.45 -37.16
N VAL A 90 35.84 -1.68 -36.45
CA VAL A 90 36.63 -2.20 -35.33
C VAL A 90 35.73 -2.57 -34.16
N LEU A 91 34.72 -1.75 -33.84
CA LEU A 91 33.75 -2.05 -32.79
C LEU A 91 33.01 -3.36 -33.09
N PHE A 92 32.47 -3.49 -34.30
CA PHE A 92 31.72 -4.69 -34.68
C PHE A 92 32.63 -5.91 -34.83
N THR A 93 33.87 -5.77 -35.31
CA THR A 93 34.86 -6.88 -35.28
C THR A 93 35.10 -7.39 -33.86
N ARG A 94 35.15 -6.49 -32.86
CA ARG A 94 35.24 -6.88 -31.44
C ARG A 94 33.98 -7.56 -30.93
N ILE A 95 32.79 -7.12 -31.36
CA ILE A 95 31.52 -7.79 -31.02
C ILE A 95 31.52 -9.21 -31.60
N ALA A 96 31.85 -9.36 -32.87
CA ALA A 96 31.90 -10.66 -33.55
C ALA A 96 32.82 -11.63 -32.79
N ALA A 97 34.00 -11.17 -32.35
CA ALA A 97 34.91 -11.98 -31.53
C ALA A 97 34.35 -12.43 -30.17
N LEU A 98 33.25 -11.83 -29.71
CA LEU A 98 32.55 -12.22 -28.47
C LEU A 98 31.29 -13.07 -28.75
N ARG A 99 30.93 -13.29 -30.02
CA ARG A 99 29.80 -14.14 -30.42
C ARG A 99 30.28 -15.58 -30.69
N PRO A 100 29.39 -16.58 -30.57
CA PRO A 100 29.67 -17.92 -31.06
C PRO A 100 30.09 -17.88 -32.54
N ASP A 101 31.09 -18.68 -32.90
CA ASP A 101 31.62 -18.84 -34.26
C ASP A 101 32.20 -17.56 -34.91
N ASN A 102 32.40 -16.49 -34.13
CA ASN A 102 32.85 -15.19 -34.61
C ASN A 102 31.93 -14.56 -35.68
N VAL A 103 30.62 -14.85 -35.64
CA VAL A 103 29.64 -14.36 -36.61
C VAL A 103 28.71 -13.32 -35.98
N TYR A 104 28.34 -12.31 -36.77
CA TYR A 104 27.33 -11.33 -36.39
C TYR A 104 25.96 -11.98 -36.20
N THR A 105 25.27 -11.59 -35.14
CA THR A 105 23.84 -11.89 -35.03
C THR A 105 23.03 -10.99 -35.98
N PRO A 106 21.78 -11.35 -36.34
CA PRO A 106 20.90 -10.46 -37.11
C PRO A 106 20.73 -9.09 -36.45
N TRP A 107 20.75 -9.08 -35.11
CA TRP A 107 20.70 -7.87 -34.30
C TRP A 107 21.95 -6.99 -34.49
N ASP A 108 23.14 -7.60 -34.48
CA ASP A 108 24.40 -6.89 -34.69
C ASP A 108 24.43 -6.25 -36.10
N HIS A 109 23.89 -6.94 -37.12
CA HIS A 109 23.75 -6.39 -38.47
C HIS A 109 22.84 -5.15 -38.51
N ALA A 110 21.66 -5.23 -37.88
CA ALA A 110 20.72 -4.13 -37.80
C ALA A 110 21.34 -2.92 -37.09
N LEU A 111 21.97 -3.13 -35.94
CA LEU A 111 22.63 -2.07 -35.18
C LEU A 111 23.81 -1.45 -35.95
N ARG A 112 24.62 -2.27 -36.64
CA ARG A 112 25.75 -1.79 -37.46
C ARG A 112 25.30 -0.84 -38.55
N SER A 113 24.19 -1.16 -39.23
CA SER A 113 23.65 -0.31 -40.29
C SER A 113 23.23 1.09 -39.82
N LYS A 114 22.96 1.24 -38.53
CA LYS A 114 22.53 2.51 -37.91
C LYS A 114 23.69 3.35 -37.39
N PHE A 115 24.84 2.75 -37.09
CA PHE A 115 26.03 3.44 -36.58
C PHE A 115 26.81 4.19 -37.68
N VAL A 116 26.14 5.08 -38.42
CA VAL A 116 26.74 5.79 -39.57
C VAL A 116 27.60 6.97 -39.15
N ASN A 117 27.21 7.69 -38.09
CA ASN A 117 27.87 8.91 -37.63
C ASN A 117 27.95 8.96 -36.08
N LEU A 118 28.65 9.95 -35.53
CA LEU A 118 28.72 10.13 -34.08
C LEU A 118 27.32 10.30 -33.46
N GLU A 119 26.44 11.04 -34.14
CA GLU A 119 25.08 11.34 -33.68
C GLU A 119 24.27 10.08 -33.40
N SER A 120 24.26 9.12 -34.32
CA SER A 120 23.59 7.82 -34.15
C SER A 120 24.09 7.05 -32.92
N ARG A 121 25.36 7.20 -32.56
CA ARG A 121 25.95 6.58 -31.36
C ARG A 121 25.58 7.33 -30.09
N LEU A 122 25.34 8.63 -30.15
CA LEU A 122 24.85 9.37 -29.00
C LEU A 122 23.38 9.01 -28.71
N LEU A 123 22.57 8.90 -29.77
CA LEU A 123 21.17 8.47 -29.68
C LEU A 123 21.03 7.02 -29.15
N TYR A 124 22.01 6.16 -29.42
CA TYR A 124 22.12 4.83 -28.78
C TYR A 124 22.13 4.90 -27.25
N PHE A 125 22.85 5.86 -26.65
CA PHE A 125 22.88 6.00 -25.19
C PHE A 125 21.62 6.62 -24.60
N GLN A 126 20.83 7.33 -25.40
CA GLN A 126 19.55 7.90 -24.96
C GLN A 126 18.39 6.91 -25.05
N TYR A 127 18.23 6.25 -26.21
CA TYR A 127 17.07 5.41 -26.50
C TYR A 127 17.33 3.90 -26.43
N GLY A 128 18.60 3.50 -26.41
CA GLY A 128 19.01 2.11 -26.27
C GLY A 128 19.14 1.34 -27.59
N PRO A 129 19.59 0.07 -27.52
CA PRO A 129 19.86 -0.77 -28.68
C PRO A 129 18.62 -1.08 -29.52
N GLU A 130 17.49 -1.36 -28.88
CA GLU A 130 16.26 -1.83 -29.54
C GLU A 130 15.62 -0.76 -30.43
N VAL A 131 15.40 0.43 -29.86
CA VAL A 131 14.88 1.58 -30.59
C VAL A 131 15.76 1.93 -31.80
N LEU A 132 17.07 1.88 -31.61
CA LEU A 132 17.99 2.23 -32.69
C LEU A 132 18.01 1.18 -33.79
N ALA A 133 18.08 -0.11 -33.44
CA ALA A 133 18.18 -1.21 -34.40
C ALA A 133 16.87 -1.45 -35.19
N GLU A 134 15.72 -1.33 -34.54
CA GLU A 134 14.43 -1.71 -35.13
C GLU A 134 13.71 -0.56 -35.83
N CYS A 135 13.99 0.70 -35.50
CA CYS A 135 13.27 1.81 -36.11
C CYS A 135 13.67 2.02 -37.58
N ILE A 136 12.79 1.64 -38.51
CA ILE A 136 13.03 1.70 -39.95
C ILE A 136 13.05 3.15 -40.47
N PHE A 137 12.18 4.01 -39.95
CA PHE A 137 12.00 5.38 -40.43
C PHE A 137 12.82 6.43 -39.65
N CYS A 138 13.48 6.05 -38.56
CA CYS A 138 14.25 6.99 -37.75
C CYS A 138 15.61 7.29 -38.39
N THR A 139 15.97 8.57 -38.38
CA THR A 139 17.23 9.11 -38.91
C THR A 139 17.96 9.93 -37.84
N ALA A 140 19.28 9.95 -37.89
CA ALA A 140 20.08 10.72 -36.93
C ALA A 140 19.91 12.24 -37.11
N ASP A 141 19.54 12.69 -38.31
CA ASP A 141 19.30 14.10 -38.63
C ASP A 141 18.01 14.62 -37.98
N GLU A 142 17.06 13.74 -37.67
CA GLU A 142 15.84 14.06 -36.92
C GLU A 142 15.73 13.23 -35.63
N PRO A 143 16.46 13.61 -34.56
CA PRO A 143 16.47 12.88 -33.28
C PRO A 143 15.10 12.63 -32.64
N LYS A 144 14.11 13.49 -32.94
CA LYS A 144 12.74 13.35 -32.44
C LYS A 144 12.02 12.11 -32.98
N SER A 145 12.40 11.62 -34.16
CA SER A 145 11.84 10.39 -34.73
C SER A 145 12.04 9.20 -33.78
N TYR A 146 13.23 9.08 -33.18
CA TYR A 146 13.54 8.06 -32.19
C TYR A 146 12.74 8.21 -30.89
N PHE A 147 12.51 9.46 -30.43
CA PHE A 147 11.68 9.70 -29.25
C PHE A 147 10.26 9.17 -29.45
N TYR A 148 9.62 9.51 -30.58
CA TYR A 148 8.27 9.06 -30.88
C TYR A 148 8.19 7.53 -31.00
N TYR A 149 9.18 6.91 -31.64
CA TYR A 149 9.27 5.45 -31.71
C TYR A 149 9.50 4.80 -30.34
N ALA A 150 10.24 5.45 -29.44
CA ALA A 150 10.52 4.93 -28.10
C ALA A 150 9.31 5.02 -27.17
N LEU A 151 8.36 5.94 -27.39
CA LEU A 151 7.24 6.20 -26.47
C LEU A 151 6.48 4.94 -26.01
N PRO A 152 6.10 3.99 -26.88
CA PRO A 152 5.45 2.76 -26.45
C PRO A 152 6.32 1.95 -25.47
N SER A 153 7.62 1.79 -25.74
CA SER A 153 8.56 1.07 -24.87
C SER A 153 8.81 1.77 -23.53
N LEU A 154 8.68 3.10 -23.49
CA LEU A 154 8.73 3.90 -22.26
C LEU A 154 7.45 3.74 -21.44
N LEU A 155 6.29 3.80 -22.08
CA LEU A 155 4.98 3.78 -21.43
C LEU A 155 4.52 2.39 -20.99
N TRP A 156 4.90 1.34 -21.72
CA TRP A 156 4.38 0.00 -21.48
C TRP A 156 4.58 -0.52 -20.04
N PRO A 157 5.76 -0.36 -19.40
CA PRO A 157 5.93 -0.74 -18.00
C PRO A 157 5.03 0.03 -17.05
N HIS A 158 4.77 1.32 -17.30
CA HIS A 158 3.86 2.14 -16.49
C HIS A 158 2.41 1.69 -16.65
N ILE A 159 1.98 1.38 -17.88
CA ILE A 159 0.63 0.87 -18.14
C ILE A 159 0.45 -0.48 -17.45
N GLY A 160 1.42 -1.39 -17.57
CA GLY A 160 1.41 -2.67 -16.88
C GLY A 160 1.31 -2.52 -15.36
N ASN A 161 2.12 -1.65 -14.77
CA ASN A 161 2.08 -1.36 -13.34
C ASN A 161 0.74 -0.74 -12.90
N LEU A 162 0.20 0.18 -13.70
CA LEU A 162 -1.08 0.80 -13.43
C LEU A 162 -2.22 -0.23 -13.41
N VAL A 163 -2.21 -1.20 -14.32
CA VAL A 163 -3.18 -2.30 -14.33
C VAL A 163 -3.08 -3.12 -13.05
N VAL A 164 -1.87 -3.49 -12.63
CA VAL A 164 -1.62 -4.23 -11.38
C VAL A 164 -2.15 -3.44 -10.17
N LEU A 165 -1.81 -2.15 -10.07
CA LEU A 165 -2.31 -1.26 -9.03
C LEU A 165 -3.84 -1.13 -9.06
N ALA A 166 -4.43 -1.01 -10.25
CA ALA A 166 -5.87 -0.88 -10.42
C ALA A 166 -6.61 -2.15 -9.99
N ILE A 167 -6.04 -3.34 -10.21
CA ILE A 167 -6.62 -4.60 -9.71
C ILE A 167 -6.48 -4.67 -8.19
N ALA A 168 -5.29 -4.42 -7.64
CA ALA A 168 -5.02 -4.52 -6.21
C ALA A 168 -5.84 -3.52 -5.37
N THR A 169 -6.12 -2.33 -5.91
CA THR A 169 -6.94 -1.28 -5.26
C THR A 169 -8.41 -1.30 -5.67
N SER A 170 -8.84 -2.30 -6.45
CA SER A 170 -10.23 -2.42 -6.88
C SER A 170 -11.16 -2.73 -5.69
N PRO A 171 -12.35 -2.10 -5.59
CA PRO A 171 -13.36 -2.45 -4.60
C PRO A 171 -13.74 -3.93 -4.62
N SER A 172 -13.69 -4.59 -5.79
CA SER A 172 -14.02 -6.01 -5.93
C SER A 172 -12.99 -6.94 -5.28
N VAL A 173 -11.73 -6.49 -5.12
CA VAL A 173 -10.64 -7.30 -4.56
C VAL A 173 -10.41 -6.94 -3.09
N THR A 174 -10.25 -5.66 -2.78
CA THR A 174 -9.83 -5.18 -1.45
C THR A 174 -10.90 -4.40 -0.72
N GLY A 175 -12.10 -4.25 -1.30
CA GLY A 175 -13.22 -3.54 -0.69
C GLY A 175 -12.87 -2.08 -0.40
N LYS A 176 -13.39 -1.57 0.73
CA LYS A 176 -13.13 -0.21 1.20
C LYS A 176 -11.65 0.08 1.49
N TYR A 177 -10.88 -0.95 1.84
CA TYR A 177 -9.49 -0.77 2.26
C TYR A 177 -8.61 -0.34 1.11
N GLY A 178 -8.82 -0.88 -0.10
CA GLY A 178 -8.06 -0.47 -1.28
C GLY A 178 -8.70 0.63 -2.11
N SER A 179 -10.04 0.74 -2.11
CA SER A 179 -10.73 1.76 -2.91
C SER A 179 -10.28 3.19 -2.56
N GLN A 180 -9.98 3.44 -1.28
CA GLN A 180 -9.49 4.73 -0.80
C GLN A 180 -8.13 5.14 -1.35
N TRP A 181 -7.28 4.16 -1.71
CA TRP A 181 -5.94 4.39 -2.22
C TRP A 181 -5.90 4.43 -3.75
N ARG A 182 -6.94 3.96 -4.42
CA ARG A 182 -7.00 3.85 -5.89
C ARG A 182 -6.68 5.16 -6.58
N GLY A 183 -7.31 6.27 -6.15
CA GLY A 183 -7.11 7.59 -6.75
C GLY A 183 -5.67 8.06 -6.63
N LEU A 184 -5.10 8.00 -5.42
CA LEU A 184 -3.72 8.39 -5.17
C LEU A 184 -2.72 7.50 -5.91
N ALA A 185 -2.91 6.17 -5.90
CA ALA A 185 -2.05 5.24 -6.62
C ALA A 185 -2.05 5.50 -8.14
N THR A 186 -3.24 5.79 -8.71
CA THR A 186 -3.39 6.13 -10.13
C THR A 186 -2.67 7.43 -10.47
N ILE A 187 -2.84 8.48 -9.65
CA ILE A 187 -2.15 9.76 -9.84
C ILE A 187 -0.64 9.58 -9.75
N CYS A 188 -0.14 8.90 -8.71
CA CYS A 188 1.28 8.64 -8.54
C CYS A 188 1.86 7.87 -9.73
N SER A 189 1.17 6.84 -10.23
CA SER A 189 1.59 6.09 -11.42
C SER A 189 1.67 6.98 -12.66
N GLY A 190 0.66 7.83 -12.89
CA GLY A 190 0.66 8.77 -14.01
C GLY A 190 1.77 9.82 -13.92
N VAL A 191 2.04 10.34 -12.71
CA VAL A 191 3.13 11.28 -12.46
C VAL A 191 4.49 10.63 -12.72
N LEU A 192 4.72 9.39 -12.29
CA LEU A 192 5.97 8.68 -12.58
C LEU A 192 6.19 8.51 -14.08
N ALA A 193 5.14 8.16 -14.83
CA ALA A 193 5.21 8.06 -16.29
C ALA A 193 5.54 9.40 -16.95
N ALA A 194 4.89 10.48 -16.51
CA ALA A 194 5.12 11.83 -17.03
C ALA A 194 6.56 12.32 -16.72
N ILE A 195 7.05 12.07 -15.51
CA ILE A 195 8.43 12.39 -15.12
C ILE A 195 9.42 11.65 -16.01
N GLU A 196 9.22 10.36 -16.26
CA GLU A 196 10.12 9.61 -17.13
C GLU A 196 10.14 10.16 -18.55
N ILE A 197 8.97 10.38 -19.14
CA ILE A 197 8.87 10.95 -20.50
C ILE A 197 9.60 12.28 -20.56
N TYR A 198 9.39 13.14 -19.57
CA TYR A 198 10.05 14.43 -19.47
C TYR A 198 11.57 14.29 -19.37
N LEU A 199 12.09 13.39 -18.53
CA LEU A 199 13.53 13.17 -18.36
C LEU A 199 14.16 12.63 -19.65
N VAL A 200 13.54 11.65 -20.31
CA VAL A 200 14.04 11.11 -21.58
C VAL A 200 14.01 12.15 -22.69
N HIS A 201 12.95 12.96 -22.76
CA HIS A 201 12.80 14.02 -23.76
C HIS A 201 13.80 15.16 -23.59
N SER A 202 14.02 15.60 -22.34
CA SER A 202 14.87 16.75 -22.01
C SER A 202 16.36 16.40 -21.84
N TYR A 203 16.72 15.12 -21.95
CA TYR A 203 18.09 14.66 -21.78
C TYR A 203 19.02 15.22 -22.86
N ASN A 204 20.13 15.84 -22.43
CA ASN A 204 21.17 16.35 -23.31
C ASN A 204 22.16 15.24 -23.72
N TYR A 205 21.75 14.41 -24.68
CA TYR A 205 22.57 13.31 -25.20
C TYR A 205 23.88 13.78 -25.87
N GLN A 206 23.94 15.03 -26.33
CA GLN A 206 25.13 15.61 -26.94
C GLN A 206 26.29 15.82 -25.96
N ALA A 207 26.02 15.81 -24.64
CA ALA A 207 27.07 15.90 -23.63
C ALA A 207 28.11 14.77 -23.77
N ASN A 208 27.68 13.58 -24.17
CA ASN A 208 28.55 12.42 -24.40
C ASN A 208 29.53 12.60 -25.57
N ALA A 209 29.31 13.56 -26.47
CA ALA A 209 30.22 13.81 -27.60
C ALA A 209 31.63 14.21 -27.15
N ARG A 210 31.75 14.77 -25.94
CA ARG A 210 33.02 15.24 -25.36
C ARG A 210 33.76 14.15 -24.57
N ALA A 211 33.13 13.00 -24.31
CA ALA A 211 33.73 11.91 -23.54
C ALA A 211 34.86 11.25 -24.32
N LEU A 212 36.10 11.27 -23.80
CA LEU A 212 37.27 10.67 -24.45
C LEU A 212 37.51 9.23 -23.96
N ARG A 213 36.99 8.89 -22.78
CA ARG A 213 37.15 7.59 -22.14
C ARG A 213 35.80 6.94 -21.89
N LEU A 214 35.79 5.60 -21.82
CA LEU A 214 34.56 4.83 -21.61
C LEU A 214 33.83 5.19 -20.31
N HIS A 215 34.57 5.42 -19.22
CA HIS A 215 33.97 5.75 -17.92
C HIS A 215 33.40 7.18 -17.84
N GLU A 216 33.73 8.04 -18.81
CA GLU A 216 33.19 9.39 -18.92
C GLU A 216 31.86 9.41 -19.68
N ILE A 217 31.48 8.29 -20.32
CA ILE A 217 30.23 8.15 -21.06
C ILE A 217 29.09 7.94 -20.06
N ASP A 218 28.06 8.77 -20.16
CA ASP A 218 26.80 8.56 -19.45
C ASP A 218 25.94 7.53 -20.18
N PHE A 219 25.73 6.38 -19.54
CA PHE A 219 24.87 5.30 -20.03
C PHE A 219 23.40 5.54 -19.68
N PHE A 220 22.88 6.70 -20.07
CA PHE A 220 21.57 7.21 -19.66
C PHE A 220 20.43 6.20 -19.80
N TYR A 221 20.29 5.55 -20.95
CA TYR A 221 19.23 4.56 -21.20
C TYR A 221 19.19 3.46 -20.14
N TRP A 222 20.35 2.89 -19.78
CA TRP A 222 20.45 1.83 -18.76
C TRP A 222 20.17 2.36 -17.36
N THR A 223 20.70 3.54 -17.04
CA THR A 223 20.46 4.20 -15.75
C THR A 223 18.97 4.53 -15.57
N MET A 224 18.34 5.11 -16.59
CA MET A 224 16.93 5.50 -16.58
C MET A 224 16.02 4.29 -16.49
N ARG A 225 16.35 3.21 -17.22
CA ARG A 225 15.67 1.91 -17.11
C ARG A 225 15.68 1.38 -15.68
N ASN A 226 16.81 1.48 -14.97
CA ASN A 226 16.89 1.07 -13.56
C ASN A 226 16.04 1.97 -12.67
N TYR A 227 16.08 3.29 -12.85
CA TYR A 227 15.22 4.21 -12.09
C TYR A 227 13.74 3.95 -12.32
N ARG A 228 13.31 3.65 -13.56
CA ARG A 228 11.94 3.25 -13.87
C ARG A 228 11.49 2.08 -13.01
N PHE A 229 12.23 0.97 -13.04
CA PHE A 229 11.83 -0.23 -12.31
C PHE A 229 11.90 -0.06 -10.79
N VAL A 230 12.89 0.65 -10.27
CA VAL A 230 12.98 0.95 -8.84
C VAL A 230 11.83 1.86 -8.39
N ALA A 231 11.49 2.89 -9.16
CA ALA A 231 10.40 3.80 -8.83
C ALA A 231 9.04 3.10 -8.83
N LEU A 232 8.79 2.25 -9.83
CA LEU A 232 7.58 1.43 -9.90
C LEU A 232 7.51 0.43 -8.73
N ALA A 233 8.60 -0.28 -8.45
CA ALA A 233 8.67 -1.20 -7.32
C ALA A 233 8.44 -0.50 -5.97
N ALA A 234 8.98 0.71 -5.80
CA ALA A 234 8.77 1.52 -4.61
C ALA A 234 7.31 1.95 -4.45
N LEU A 235 6.65 2.32 -5.56
CA LEU A 235 5.21 2.64 -5.56
C LEU A 235 4.39 1.43 -5.13
N ASP A 236 4.63 0.26 -5.71
CA ASP A 236 3.89 -0.97 -5.37
C ASP A 236 4.12 -1.39 -3.92
N ALA A 237 5.35 -1.32 -3.44
CA ALA A 237 5.68 -1.60 -2.05
C ALA A 237 5.00 -0.60 -1.10
N ALA A 238 4.96 0.69 -1.45
CA ALA A 238 4.25 1.70 -0.67
C ALA A 238 2.74 1.44 -0.63
N VAL A 239 2.12 1.08 -1.77
CA VAL A 239 0.69 0.74 -1.85
C VAL A 239 0.39 -0.53 -1.04
N ALA A 240 1.21 -1.57 -1.14
CA ALA A 240 1.09 -2.77 -0.34
C ALA A 240 1.17 -2.46 1.17
N TYR A 241 2.08 -1.57 1.57
CA TYR A 241 2.25 -1.16 2.95
C TYR A 241 1.06 -0.37 3.49
N VAL A 242 0.50 0.59 2.74
CA VAL A 242 -0.71 1.31 3.19
C VAL A 242 -1.96 0.43 3.20
N LEU A 243 -2.05 -0.56 2.31
CA LEU A 243 -3.09 -1.60 2.36
C LEU A 243 -2.98 -2.42 3.64
N TYR A 244 -1.77 -2.86 4.01
CA TYR A 244 -1.53 -3.56 5.27
C TYR A 244 -1.96 -2.73 6.48
N LEU A 245 -1.55 -1.46 6.53
CA LEU A 245 -1.85 -0.56 7.65
C LEU A 245 -3.35 -0.27 7.79
N SER A 246 -4.05 -0.02 6.68
CA SER A 246 -5.49 0.23 6.65
C SER A 246 -6.30 -1.02 7.00
N ALA A 247 -5.90 -2.19 6.48
CA ALA A 247 -6.57 -3.46 6.74
C ALA A 247 -6.45 -3.94 8.19
N THR A 248 -5.31 -3.69 8.83
CA THR A 248 -5.06 -4.12 10.22
C THR A 248 -5.55 -3.13 11.27
N ASN A 249 -6.25 -2.07 10.86
CA ASN A 249 -6.65 -0.94 11.70
C ASN A 249 -5.48 -0.29 12.46
N ARG A 250 -4.26 -0.30 11.88
CA ARG A 250 -3.09 0.33 12.49
C ARG A 250 -2.95 1.81 12.13
N ALA A 251 -3.42 2.18 10.94
CA ALA A 251 -3.43 3.55 10.43
C ALA A 251 -4.45 3.66 9.28
N PHE A 252 -4.87 4.88 8.93
CA PHE A 252 -5.79 5.15 7.81
C PHE A 252 -7.11 4.36 7.89
N VAL A 253 -7.67 4.34 9.09
CA VAL A 253 -8.89 3.60 9.41
C VAL A 253 -10.08 4.29 8.79
N GLN A 254 -10.88 3.55 8.02
CA GLN A 254 -12.18 4.01 7.57
C GLN A 254 -13.27 3.56 8.53
N PRO A 255 -13.92 4.50 9.24
CA PRO A 255 -15.02 4.14 10.14
C PRO A 255 -16.18 3.52 9.35
N PRO A 256 -16.96 2.62 9.96
CA PRO A 256 -18.17 2.11 9.34
C PRO A 256 -19.13 3.26 9.04
N SER A 257 -19.81 3.16 7.90
CA SER A 257 -20.74 4.20 7.45
C SER A 257 -21.91 4.35 8.44
N PRO A 258 -22.58 5.51 8.51
CA PRO A 258 -23.75 5.68 9.38
C PRO A 258 -24.82 4.61 9.13
N ALA A 259 -25.04 4.23 7.87
CA ALA A 259 -25.95 3.14 7.51
C ALA A 259 -25.49 1.77 8.05
N GLU A 260 -24.19 1.45 7.93
CA GLU A 260 -23.62 0.21 8.51
C GLU A 260 -23.74 0.19 10.04
N ARG A 261 -23.58 1.34 10.71
CA ARG A 261 -23.75 1.44 12.16
C ARG A 261 -25.21 1.20 12.56
N ILE A 262 -26.15 1.82 11.85
CA ILE A 262 -27.60 1.61 12.09
C ILE A 262 -27.95 0.13 11.89
N GLU A 263 -27.45 -0.48 10.83
CA GLU A 263 -27.68 -1.91 10.55
C GLU A 263 -27.09 -2.81 11.65
N GLN A 264 -25.89 -2.50 12.16
CA GLN A 264 -25.30 -3.25 13.28
C GLN A 264 -26.14 -3.13 14.56
N VAL A 265 -26.59 -1.92 14.89
CA VAL A 265 -27.46 -1.68 16.05
C VAL A 265 -28.81 -2.39 15.87
N ASN A 266 -29.38 -2.33 14.67
CA ASN A 266 -30.64 -2.99 14.35
C ASN A 266 -30.52 -4.52 14.49
N ARG A 267 -29.44 -5.13 14.00
CA ARG A 267 -29.19 -6.57 14.20
C ARG A 267 -29.05 -6.94 15.66
N ALA A 268 -28.32 -6.14 16.44
CA ALA A 268 -28.19 -6.35 17.88
C ALA A 268 -29.54 -6.22 18.59
N LEU A 269 -30.35 -5.23 18.20
CA LEU A 269 -31.69 -5.00 18.75
C LEU A 269 -32.64 -6.16 18.40
N VAL A 270 -32.62 -6.67 17.17
CA VAL A 270 -33.40 -7.84 16.76
C VAL A 270 -33.01 -9.08 17.57
N ALA A 271 -31.70 -9.31 17.77
CA ALA A 271 -31.21 -10.41 18.59
C ALA A 271 -31.57 -10.25 20.08
N ALA A 272 -31.59 -9.03 20.61
CA ALA A 272 -32.04 -8.76 21.97
C ALA A 272 -33.55 -8.98 22.11
N ARG A 273 -34.35 -8.47 21.16
CA ARG A 273 -35.80 -8.66 21.11
C ARG A 273 -36.19 -10.14 21.04
N SER A 274 -35.51 -10.94 20.23
CA SER A 274 -35.79 -12.37 20.12
C SER A 274 -35.53 -13.10 21.44
N LYS A 275 -34.45 -12.75 22.16
CA LYS A 275 -34.16 -13.28 23.49
C LYS A 275 -35.20 -12.85 24.52
N VAL A 276 -35.59 -11.58 24.55
CA VAL A 276 -36.63 -11.08 25.48
C VAL A 276 -37.97 -11.78 25.21
N ASN A 277 -38.35 -11.93 23.95
CA ASN A 277 -39.56 -12.67 23.58
C ASN A 277 -39.49 -14.13 24.01
N ALA A 278 -38.35 -14.81 23.80
CA ALA A 278 -38.17 -16.19 24.23
C ALA A 278 -38.29 -16.32 25.76
N VAL A 279 -37.65 -15.44 26.53
CA VAL A 279 -37.79 -15.38 27.99
C VAL A 279 -39.24 -15.12 28.39
N GLY A 280 -39.93 -14.22 27.70
CA GLY A 280 -41.35 -13.94 27.92
C GLY A 280 -42.24 -15.15 27.67
N ILE A 281 -41.99 -15.92 26.61
CA ILE A 281 -42.70 -17.17 26.31
C ILE A 281 -42.44 -18.19 27.42
N VAL A 282 -41.16 -18.44 27.76
CA VAL A 282 -40.78 -19.40 28.82
C VAL A 282 -41.45 -19.02 30.14
N LYS A 283 -41.40 -17.76 30.55
CA LYS A 283 -42.03 -17.29 31.79
C LYS A 283 -43.55 -17.46 31.76
N ASN A 284 -44.19 -17.13 30.64
CA ASN A 284 -45.64 -17.35 30.49
C ASN A 284 -46.00 -18.83 30.54
N THR A 285 -45.22 -19.71 29.89
CA THR A 285 -45.44 -21.16 29.93
C THR A 285 -45.27 -21.70 31.35
N ILE A 286 -44.22 -21.30 32.06
CA ILE A 286 -43.99 -21.68 33.46
C ILE A 286 -45.17 -21.23 34.34
N MET A 287 -45.65 -20.00 34.19
CA MET A 287 -46.74 -19.49 35.04
C MET A 287 -48.08 -20.17 34.78
N ARG A 288 -48.32 -20.62 33.53
CA ARG A 288 -49.58 -21.26 33.11
C ARG A 288 -49.64 -22.75 33.42
N ASP A 289 -48.50 -23.42 33.55
CA ASP A 289 -48.40 -24.84 33.89
C ASP A 289 -48.14 -25.03 35.39
N GLU A 290 -48.98 -25.80 36.08
CA GLU A 290 -48.88 -26.00 37.53
C GLU A 290 -47.59 -26.72 37.95
N ASP A 291 -47.16 -27.75 37.21
CA ASP A 291 -45.95 -28.51 37.53
C ASP A 291 -44.71 -27.61 37.33
N LEU A 292 -44.61 -26.92 36.20
CA LEU A 292 -43.49 -26.00 35.95
C LEU A 292 -43.45 -24.84 36.94
N ARG A 293 -44.61 -24.26 37.30
CA ARG A 293 -44.69 -23.22 38.32
C ARG A 293 -44.21 -23.71 39.68
N SER A 294 -44.66 -24.88 40.12
CA SER A 294 -44.26 -25.46 41.40
C SER A 294 -42.75 -25.71 41.47
N ARG A 295 -42.16 -26.26 40.40
CA ARG A 295 -40.70 -26.49 40.30
C ARG A 295 -39.90 -25.20 40.28
N SER A 296 -40.35 -24.19 39.54
CA SER A 296 -39.73 -22.87 39.51
C SER A 296 -39.74 -22.24 40.91
N GLN A 297 -40.88 -22.27 41.60
CA GLN A 297 -41.00 -21.72 42.95
C GLN A 297 -40.15 -22.50 43.96
N ALA A 298 -40.12 -23.83 43.88
CA ALA A 298 -39.27 -24.67 44.72
C ALA A 298 -37.78 -24.37 44.49
N TYR A 299 -37.35 -24.20 43.23
CA TYR A 299 -35.99 -23.79 42.90
C TYR A 299 -35.65 -22.44 43.54
N TRP A 300 -36.49 -21.42 43.35
CA TRP A 300 -36.21 -20.08 43.90
C TRP A 300 -36.24 -20.06 45.44
N GLN A 301 -37.15 -20.80 46.07
CA GLN A 301 -37.17 -20.96 47.52
C GLN A 301 -35.91 -21.66 48.03
N HIS A 302 -35.46 -22.68 47.32
CA HIS A 302 -34.23 -23.40 47.65
C HIS A 302 -32.99 -22.50 47.51
N GLU A 303 -32.89 -21.75 46.42
CA GLU A 303 -31.81 -20.78 46.17
C GLU A 303 -31.77 -19.70 47.26
N VAL A 304 -32.92 -19.09 47.60
CA VAL A 304 -33.00 -18.07 48.66
C VAL A 304 -32.57 -18.64 50.01
N ARG A 305 -32.97 -19.88 50.32
CA ARG A 305 -32.57 -20.54 51.55
C ARG A 305 -31.07 -20.82 51.58
N ILE A 306 -30.51 -21.41 50.53
CA ILE A 306 -29.05 -21.65 50.43
C ILE A 306 -28.30 -20.34 50.55
N MET A 307 -28.72 -19.30 49.82
CA MET A 307 -28.01 -18.03 49.85
C MET A 307 -28.15 -17.33 51.20
N GLY A 308 -29.27 -17.54 51.91
CA GLY A 308 -29.41 -17.17 53.32
C GLY A 308 -28.41 -17.90 54.22
N GLU A 309 -28.33 -19.22 54.13
CA GLU A 309 -27.39 -20.05 54.89
C GLU A 309 -25.92 -19.66 54.61
N VAL A 310 -25.57 -19.42 53.34
CA VAL A 310 -24.23 -18.95 52.94
C VAL A 310 -23.94 -17.54 53.49
N MET A 311 -24.94 -16.66 53.54
CA MET A 311 -24.79 -15.31 54.10
C MET A 311 -24.81 -15.29 55.64
N GLU A 312 -25.05 -16.42 56.31
CA GLU A 312 -24.88 -16.57 57.76
C GLU A 312 -23.45 -16.99 58.14
N GLU A 313 -22.65 -17.47 57.18
CA GLU A 313 -21.25 -17.82 57.41
C GLU A 313 -20.41 -16.56 57.64
N ARG A 314 -19.73 -16.51 58.79
CA ARG A 314 -18.89 -15.34 59.17
C ARG A 314 -17.85 -14.96 58.12
N GLU A 315 -17.22 -15.95 57.48
CA GLU A 315 -16.21 -15.71 56.45
C GLU A 315 -16.79 -14.99 55.21
N VAL A 316 -18.03 -15.34 54.83
CA VAL A 316 -18.75 -14.70 53.73
C VAL A 316 -19.21 -13.30 54.12
N ILE A 317 -19.75 -13.13 55.33
CA ILE A 317 -20.15 -11.80 55.84
C ILE A 317 -18.96 -10.85 55.88
N ASP A 318 -17.82 -11.30 56.40
CA ASP A 318 -16.61 -10.50 56.51
C ASP A 318 -16.02 -10.19 55.13
N GLY A 319 -16.05 -11.15 54.20
CA GLY A 319 -15.62 -10.95 52.81
C GLY A 319 -16.54 -9.99 52.01
N VAL A 320 -17.86 -10.08 52.22
CA VAL A 320 -18.84 -9.18 51.59
C VAL A 320 -18.73 -7.77 52.19
N ASN A 321 -18.59 -7.64 53.51
CA ASN A 321 -18.36 -6.35 54.14
C ASN A 321 -17.02 -5.71 53.72
N ASP A 322 -15.95 -6.48 53.59
CA ASP A 322 -14.67 -5.98 53.04
C ASP A 322 -14.85 -5.51 51.58
N ALA A 323 -15.56 -6.27 50.76
CA ALA A 323 -15.84 -5.87 49.38
C ALA A 323 -16.69 -4.59 49.30
N LEU A 324 -17.75 -4.49 50.11
CA LEU A 324 -18.66 -3.33 50.14
C LEU A 324 -18.02 -2.08 50.75
N SER A 325 -17.09 -2.22 51.69
CA SER A 325 -16.43 -1.08 52.36
C SER A 325 -15.16 -0.62 51.64
N ASN A 326 -14.37 -1.54 51.08
CA ASN A 326 -13.03 -1.23 50.58
C ASN A 326 -12.90 -1.32 49.05
N ARG A 327 -13.80 -2.01 48.34
CA ARG A 327 -13.64 -2.30 46.90
C ARG A 327 -14.79 -1.81 46.01
N ILE A 328 -15.97 -1.58 46.57
CA ILE A 328 -17.18 -1.27 45.82
C ILE A 328 -17.74 0.07 46.31
N ASP A 329 -17.79 1.06 45.42
CA ASP A 329 -18.43 2.34 45.71
C ASP A 329 -19.94 2.25 45.48
N ILE A 330 -20.65 1.90 46.56
CA ILE A 330 -22.12 1.75 46.58
C ILE A 330 -22.82 3.05 46.14
N GLN A 331 -22.27 4.22 46.48
CA GLN A 331 -22.90 5.49 46.13
C GLN A 331 -22.86 5.72 44.62
N ASN A 332 -21.73 5.41 43.98
CA ASN A 332 -21.62 5.48 42.54
C ASN A 332 -22.54 4.47 41.83
N ILE A 333 -22.65 3.24 42.34
CA ILE A 333 -23.57 2.23 41.76
C ILE A 333 -25.04 2.68 41.89
N THR A 334 -25.41 3.24 43.04
CA THR A 334 -26.79 3.70 43.29
C THR A 334 -27.15 4.84 42.36
N ARG A 335 -26.22 5.80 42.17
CA ARG A 335 -26.39 6.91 41.24
C ARG A 335 -26.48 6.45 39.78
N ASP A 336 -25.67 5.47 39.38
CA ASP A 336 -25.71 4.90 38.03
C ASP A 336 -27.04 4.17 37.78
N ALA A 337 -27.55 3.46 38.79
CA ALA A 337 -28.86 2.79 38.71
C ALA A 337 -30.02 3.79 38.62
N GLU A 338 -30.02 4.86 39.41
CA GLU A 338 -31.00 5.96 39.30
C GLU A 338 -30.95 6.61 37.92
N THR A 339 -29.75 6.90 37.42
CA THR A 339 -29.54 7.50 36.10
C THR A 339 -30.05 6.59 34.98
N TYR A 340 -29.76 5.29 35.06
CA TYR A 340 -30.27 4.30 34.11
C TYR A 340 -31.81 4.23 34.14
N THR A 341 -32.40 4.18 35.33
CA THR A 341 -33.85 4.08 35.52
C THR A 341 -34.55 5.34 34.98
N HIS A 342 -34.02 6.53 35.26
CA HIS A 342 -34.52 7.77 34.69
C HIS A 342 -34.44 7.80 33.16
N ASN A 343 -33.32 7.34 32.57
CA ASN A 343 -33.15 7.33 31.12
C ASN A 343 -34.06 6.32 30.40
N VAL A 344 -34.40 5.21 31.04
CA VAL A 344 -35.30 4.19 30.49
C VAL A 344 -36.77 4.59 30.63
N LEU A 345 -37.16 5.23 31.74
CA LEU A 345 -38.55 5.59 32.02
C LEU A 345 -38.97 6.92 31.39
N ARG A 346 -38.06 7.87 31.21
CA ARG A 346 -38.38 9.20 30.66
C ARG A 346 -39.08 9.17 29.28
N PRO A 347 -38.67 8.34 28.31
CA PRO A 347 -39.38 8.23 27.03
C PRO A 347 -40.78 7.61 27.13
N VAL A 348 -41.05 6.84 28.19
CA VAL A 348 -42.35 6.16 28.42
C VAL A 348 -43.35 7.08 29.16
N LEU A 349 -42.86 8.12 29.82
CA LEU A 349 -43.66 9.10 30.57
C LEU A 349 -43.96 10.38 29.78
N GLU A 350 -43.28 10.59 28.64
CA GLU A 350 -43.45 11.76 27.76
C GLU A 350 -44.34 11.44 26.52
N GLU A 351 -44.89 10.22 26.41
CA GLU A 351 -46.09 9.87 25.60
C GLU A 351 -47.34 9.88 26.49
#